data_AF-A0A0N0AV26-F1
#
_entry.id   AF-A0A0N0AV26-F1
#
_cell.length_a   1.000
_cell.length_b   1.000
_cell.length_c   1.000
_cell.angle_alpha   90.00
_cell.angle_beta   90.00
_cell.angle_gamma   90.00
#
_symmetry.space_group_name_H-M   'P 1'
#
loop_
_entity.id
_entity.type
_entity.pdbx_description
1 polymer ?
#
loop_
_entity_poly.entity_id
_entity_poly.type
_entity_poly.pdbx_seq_one_letter_code
_entity_poly.pdbx_strand_id
1 'polypeptide(L)'
;MTARPGREEVDRLCAELSAAPPTEVVCEAGALVPAGLAAVDALARLKLTATRHGHRIRFRGAGPDLWALLRLTGLDEVLEL
;
A
#
# COMPACT_ATOMS: atom_id res chain seq x y z
N MET A 1 14.09 -3.86 -10.52
CA MET A 1 13.04 -4.90 -10.39
C MET A 1 11.71 -4.19 -10.34
N THR A 2 10.80 -4.52 -11.24
CA THR A 2 9.44 -3.95 -11.32
C THR A 2 8.46 -4.93 -10.69
N ALA A 3 7.61 -4.47 -9.78
CA ALA A 3 6.62 -5.29 -9.10
C ALA A 3 5.20 -4.85 -9.49
N ARG A 4 4.34 -5.83 -9.77
CA ARG A 4 2.87 -5.64 -9.82
C ARG A 4 2.27 -6.57 -8.77
N PRO A 5 1.59 -6.04 -7.74
CA PRO A 5 1.04 -6.88 -6.69
C PRO A 5 -0.10 -7.72 -7.26
N GLY A 6 0.02 -9.05 -7.13
CA GLY A 6 -1.07 -9.97 -7.37
C GLY A 6 -2.05 -9.97 -6.20
N ARG A 7 -3.32 -10.31 -6.45
CA ARG A 7 -4.35 -10.35 -5.40
C ARG A 7 -3.96 -11.28 -4.24
N GLU A 8 -3.43 -12.46 -4.54
CA GLU A 8 -3.00 -13.44 -3.54
C GLU A 8 -1.87 -12.90 -2.65
N GLU A 9 -0.96 -12.12 -3.23
CA GLU A 9 0.16 -11.52 -2.49
C GLU A 9 -0.34 -10.42 -1.54
N VAL A 10 -1.27 -9.60 -1.98
CA VAL A 10 -1.93 -8.58 -1.14
C VAL A 10 -2.71 -9.24 0.00
N ASP A 11 -3.48 -10.30 -0.31
CA ASP A 11 -4.26 -11.03 0.68
C ASP A 11 -3.34 -11.67 1.74
N ARG A 12 -2.22 -12.24 1.32
CA ARG A 12 -1.19 -12.77 2.22
C ARG A 12 -0.62 -11.69 3.14
N LEU A 13 -0.19 -10.55 2.59
CA LEU A 13 0.35 -9.45 3.39
C LEU A 13 -0.69 -8.88 4.37
N CYS A 14 -1.97 -8.81 3.97
CA CYS A 14 -3.04 -8.43 4.89
C CYS A 14 -3.24 -9.44 6.02
N ALA A 15 -3.14 -10.73 5.74
CA ALA A 15 -3.21 -11.77 6.77
C ALA A 15 -2.03 -11.66 7.75
N GLU A 16 -0.82 -11.41 7.24
CA GLU A 16 0.38 -11.19 8.07
C GLU A 16 0.22 -9.96 8.98
N LEU A 17 -0.29 -8.84 8.45
CA LEU A 17 -0.61 -7.66 9.26
C LEU A 17 -1.66 -7.97 10.33
N SER A 18 -2.75 -8.66 9.97
CA SER A 18 -3.85 -8.93 10.90
C SER A 18 -3.46 -9.84 12.07
N ALA A 19 -2.48 -10.73 11.87
CA ALA A 19 -1.99 -11.65 12.88
C ALA A 19 -0.85 -11.06 13.75
N ALA A 20 -0.20 -10.00 13.28
CA ALA A 20 0.90 -9.38 13.99
C ALA A 20 0.40 -8.45 15.13
N PRO A 21 1.15 -8.30 16.23
CA PRO A 21 0.86 -7.26 17.21
C PRO A 21 1.05 -5.86 16.59
N PRO A 22 0.32 -4.84 17.08
CA PRO A 22 0.44 -3.47 16.58
C PRO A 22 1.89 -2.98 16.54
N THR A 23 2.33 -2.48 15.38
CA THR A 23 3.71 -2.05 15.15
C THR A 23 3.79 -0.95 14.08
N GLU A 24 4.97 -0.34 13.94
CA GLU A 24 5.29 0.52 12.79
C GLU A 24 5.65 -0.33 11.57
N VAL A 25 5.05 -0.01 10.42
CA VAL A 25 5.26 -0.72 9.16
C VAL A 25 5.71 0.27 8.11
N VAL A 26 6.84 0.00 7.46
CA VAL A 26 7.31 0.79 6.31
C VAL A 26 7.13 -0.05 5.06
N CYS A 27 6.33 0.45 4.11
CA CYS A 27 6.06 -0.22 2.85
C CYS A 27 6.73 0.56 1.70
N GLU A 28 7.72 -0.06 1.06
CA GLU A 28 8.41 0.51 -0.09
C GLU A 28 7.55 0.35 -1.36
N ALA A 29 7.16 1.47 -1.95
CA ALA A 29 6.28 1.55 -3.12
C ALA A 29 7.03 1.88 -4.42
N GLY A 30 8.32 2.20 -4.36
CA GLY A 30 9.12 2.59 -5.52
C GLY A 30 9.34 1.50 -6.56
N ALA A 31 9.10 0.23 -6.21
CA ALA A 31 9.14 -0.88 -7.15
C ALA A 31 7.85 -1.02 -7.98
N LEU A 32 6.77 -0.30 -7.67
CA LEU A 32 5.46 -0.40 -8.31
C LEU A 32 5.43 0.34 -9.67
N VAL A 33 6.20 -0.16 -10.64
CA VAL A 33 6.40 0.48 -11.95
C VAL A 33 6.10 -0.50 -13.09
N PRO A 34 5.30 -0.11 -14.11
CA PRO A 34 4.48 1.09 -14.13
C PRO A 34 3.35 0.98 -13.09
N ALA A 35 3.01 2.12 -12.48
CA ALA A 35 1.91 2.17 -11.51
C ALA A 35 0.57 2.00 -12.22
N GLY A 36 -0.36 1.29 -11.58
CA GLY A 36 -1.72 1.07 -12.08
C GLY A 36 -2.72 0.94 -10.93
N LEU A 37 -4.00 0.85 -11.25
CA LEU A 37 -5.05 0.77 -10.23
C LEU A 37 -4.92 -0.45 -9.31
N ALA A 38 -4.32 -1.55 -9.79
CA ALA A 38 -4.01 -2.70 -8.95
C ALA A 38 -2.99 -2.36 -7.83
N ALA A 39 -2.03 -1.48 -8.11
CA ALA A 39 -1.10 -0.99 -7.10
C ALA A 39 -1.82 -0.08 -6.09
N VAL A 40 -2.72 0.80 -6.56
CA VAL A 40 -3.54 1.65 -5.69
C VAL A 40 -4.43 0.83 -4.76
N ASP A 41 -5.17 -0.16 -5.30
CA ASP A 41 -6.02 -1.06 -4.50
C ASP A 41 -5.20 -1.84 -3.47
N ALA A 42 -4.01 -2.34 -3.86
CA ALA A 42 -3.11 -3.02 -2.94
C ALA A 42 -2.70 -2.14 -1.75
N LEU A 43 -2.24 -0.90 -2.01
CA LEU A 43 -1.84 0.03 -0.95
C LEU A 43 -3.02 0.42 -0.06
N ALA A 44 -4.21 0.64 -0.65
CA ALA A 44 -5.43 0.95 0.10
C ALA A 44 -5.83 -0.20 1.03
N ARG A 45 -5.77 -1.45 0.56
CA ARG A 45 -6.04 -2.64 1.38
C ARG A 45 -5.03 -2.79 2.52
N LEU A 46 -3.75 -2.59 2.24
CA LEU A 46 -2.70 -2.64 3.27
C LEU A 46 -2.92 -1.55 4.33
N LYS A 47 -3.17 -0.29 3.93
CA LYS A 47 -3.47 0.81 4.87
C LYS A 47 -4.70 0.51 5.71
N LEU A 48 -5.77 0.03 5.09
CA LEU A 48 -7.01 -0.30 5.79
C LEU A 48 -6.81 -1.43 6.81
N THR A 49 -6.13 -2.51 6.41
CA THR A 49 -5.85 -3.65 7.30
C THR A 49 -4.95 -3.25 8.46
N ALA A 50 -3.87 -2.53 8.18
CA ALA A 50 -2.97 -1.99 9.18
C ALA A 50 -3.71 -1.12 10.21
N THR A 51 -4.52 -0.18 9.73
CA THR A 51 -5.26 0.77 10.58
C THR A 51 -6.27 0.05 11.47
N ARG A 52 -7.00 -0.95 10.93
CA ARG A 52 -7.98 -1.74 11.69
C ARG A 52 -7.36 -2.57 12.82
N HIS A 53 -6.09 -2.96 12.67
CA HIS A 53 -5.36 -3.75 13.67
C HIS A 53 -4.38 -2.88 14.49
N GLY A 54 -4.46 -1.55 14.38
CA GLY A 54 -3.69 -0.61 15.20
C GLY A 54 -2.24 -0.40 14.77
N HIS A 55 -1.83 -0.88 13.58
CA HIS A 55 -0.51 -0.60 13.03
C HIS A 55 -0.41 0.83 12.51
N ARG A 56 0.81 1.38 12.56
CA ARG A 56 1.14 2.64 11.90
C ARG A 56 1.94 2.35 10.64
N ILE A 57 1.25 2.31 9.51
CA ILE A 57 1.89 2.09 8.21
C ILE A 57 2.22 3.41 7.53
N ARG A 58 3.43 3.49 6.98
CA ARG A 58 3.91 4.59 6.12
C ARG A 58 4.41 4.00 4.82
N PHE A 59 4.05 4.63 3.71
CA PHE A 59 4.56 4.24 2.40
C PHE A 59 5.75 5.13 2.05
N ARG A 60 6.73 4.57 1.34
CA ARG A 60 7.95 5.26 0.94
C ARG A 60 8.23 5.03 -0.54
N GLY A 61 8.84 6.03 -1.18
CA GLY A 61 9.42 5.87 -2.52
C GLY A 61 8.41 5.79 -3.66
N ALA A 62 7.13 6.12 -3.43
CA ALA A 62 6.13 6.16 -4.49
C ALA A 62 6.58 7.06 -5.65
N GLY A 63 6.61 6.49 -6.85
CA GLY A 63 6.98 7.20 -8.08
C GLY A 63 5.89 8.19 -8.54
N PRO A 64 6.21 9.09 -9.48
CA PRO A 64 5.29 10.15 -9.93
C PRO A 64 3.99 9.60 -10.54
N ASP A 65 4.04 8.47 -11.25
CA ASP A 65 2.85 7.85 -11.87
C ASP A 65 1.87 7.34 -10.80
N LEU A 66 2.40 6.74 -9.73
CA LEU A 66 1.58 6.27 -8.61
C LEU A 66 0.96 7.45 -7.88
N TRP A 67 1.72 8.52 -7.66
CA TRP A 67 1.21 9.78 -7.12
C TRP A 67 0.08 10.37 -7.96
N ALA A 68 0.21 10.38 -9.28
CA ALA A 68 -0.83 10.86 -10.17
C ALA A 68 -2.12 10.03 -10.06
N LEU A 69 -2.00 8.70 -9.99
CA LEU A 69 -3.16 7.83 -9.79
C LEU A 69 -3.82 8.04 -8.42
N LEU A 70 -3.04 8.22 -7.36
CA LEU A 70 -3.58 8.45 -6.02
C LEU A 70 -4.36 9.76 -5.91
N ARG A 71 -3.85 10.83 -6.52
CA ARG A 71 -4.59 12.10 -6.65
C ARG A 71 -5.87 11.92 -7.46
N LEU A 72 -5.79 11.17 -8.57
CA LEU A 72 -6.95 10.89 -9.42
C LEU A 72 -8.06 10.14 -8.66
N THR A 73 -7.69 9.24 -7.75
CA THR A 73 -8.65 8.48 -6.94
C THR A 73 -9.01 9.16 -5.61
N GLY A 74 -8.40 10.30 -5.27
CA GLY A 74 -8.57 10.99 -3.98
C GLY A 74 -8.03 10.21 -2.77
N LEU A 75 -7.04 9.33 -2.98
CA LEU A 75 -6.44 8.49 -1.94
C LEU A 75 -5.08 9.00 -1.46
N ASP A 76 -4.58 10.09 -2.03
CA ASP A 76 -3.31 10.70 -1.65
C ASP A 76 -3.31 11.19 -0.19
N GLU A 77 -4.41 11.78 0.29
CA GLU A 77 -4.53 12.17 1.71
C GLU A 77 -4.74 10.97 2.65
N VAL A 78 -5.39 9.91 2.17
CA VAL A 78 -5.70 8.72 2.98
C VAL A 78 -4.46 7.86 3.22
N LEU A 79 -3.60 7.73 2.21
CA LEU A 79 -2.40 6.92 2.30
C LEU A 79 -1.23 7.64 2.98
N GLU A 80 -1.34 8.96 3.19
CA GLU A 80 -0.30 9.81 3.82
C GLU A 80 1.08 9.53 3.21
N LEU A 81 1.11 9.52 1.88
CA LEU A 81 2.29 9.22 1.09
C LEU A 81 3.28 10.39 1.02
#